data_AF-U2G642-F1
#
_entry.id   AF-U2G642-F1
#
_cell.length_a   1.000
_cell.length_b   1.000
_cell.length_c   1.000
_cell.angle_alpha   90.00
_cell.angle_beta   90.00
_cell.angle_gamma   90.00
#
_symmetry.space_group_name_H-M   'P 1'
#
loop_
_entity.id
_entity.type
_entity.pdbx_description
1 polymer ?
#
loop_
_entity_poly.entity_id
_entity_poly.type
_entity_poly.pdbx_seq_one_letter_code
_entity_poly.pdbx_strand_id
1 'polypeptide(L)'
;MCYSAQIEADYRKYVREFGADLDIDEFTHLFFERVQGSKALVPKGVEDAFANPTTDKERQAKTFIDEFRAQQVTKLEQAIFKQRERLAKAERVLQTKVTKAATEDKRIATNKIDWSLRQLEDLRRTTPKDRDSRIFPSHYAPVMVMENGRRVVKPMRYLCRIAGKPANYDVRFPGTYNSRLDNLEGFWKPLFGHTHGILIVDKFFENVKRHNLEHRELAEGEEEENVVLEFAPNPQHRMLVACLWSHWSNGKDPDLLSFAAITDEPPPEVAAAGHNRCIIPIKPENVDAWLNPDPANLAAQYAILEDRDRPYYEHRLAA
;
A
#
# COMPACT_ATOMS: atom_id res chain seq x y z
N MET A 1 12.90 1.37 -4.99
CA MET A 1 11.69 0.74 -5.52
C MET A 1 10.69 0.92 -4.41
N CYS A 2 9.75 1.87 -4.58
CA CYS A 2 8.91 2.39 -3.50
C CYS A 2 8.32 1.28 -2.65
N TYR A 3 8.98 1.01 -1.52
CA TYR A 3 8.64 -0.11 -0.66
C TYR A 3 7.29 0.09 0.00
N SER A 4 6.97 1.34 0.37
CA SER A 4 5.67 1.72 0.91
C SER A 4 5.42 3.21 0.70
N ALA A 5 4.15 3.61 0.70
CA ALA A 5 3.75 5.01 0.52
C ALA A 5 2.68 5.38 1.53
N GLN A 6 2.70 6.63 2.02
CA GLN A 6 1.55 7.22 2.69
C GLN A 6 0.68 7.88 1.64
N ILE A 7 -0.55 7.39 1.51
CA ILE A 7 -1.48 7.78 0.46
C ILE A 7 -2.57 8.71 0.99
N GLU A 8 -3.25 9.40 0.09
CA GLU A 8 -4.56 9.94 0.41
C GLU A 8 -5.58 8.79 0.48
N ALA A 9 -5.96 8.39 1.70
CA ALA A 9 -6.87 7.27 1.90
C ALA A 9 -8.36 7.67 1.83
N ASP A 10 -8.70 8.94 2.02
CA ASP A 10 -10.09 9.42 1.98
C ASP A 10 -10.49 9.75 0.55
N TYR A 11 -11.30 8.86 -0.05
CA TYR A 11 -11.81 9.02 -1.42
C TYR A 11 -12.53 10.37 -1.61
N ARG A 12 -13.11 10.97 -0.56
CA ARG A 12 -13.81 12.25 -0.68
C ARG A 12 -12.89 13.37 -1.15
N LYS A 13 -11.58 13.27 -0.91
CA LYS A 13 -10.63 14.25 -1.45
C LYS A 13 -10.49 14.13 -2.95
N TYR A 14 -10.49 12.92 -3.49
CA TYR A 14 -10.54 12.69 -4.93
C TYR A 14 -11.81 13.28 -5.55
N VAL A 15 -12.96 13.09 -4.90
CA VAL A 15 -14.24 13.67 -5.32
C VAL A 15 -14.18 15.21 -5.34
N ARG A 16 -13.68 15.82 -4.25
CA ARG A 16 -13.61 17.29 -4.13
C ARG A 16 -12.61 17.93 -5.08
N GLU A 17 -11.43 17.34 -5.24
CA GLU A 17 -10.32 17.93 -5.99
C GLU A 17 -10.41 17.63 -7.49
N PHE A 18 -10.92 16.46 -7.86
CA PHE A 18 -10.93 15.98 -9.25
C PHE A 18 -12.34 15.75 -9.81
N GLY A 19 -13.40 15.99 -9.04
CA GLY A 19 -14.77 15.67 -9.48
C GLY A 19 -14.95 14.20 -9.82
N ALA A 20 -14.17 13.31 -9.19
CA ALA A 20 -14.22 11.89 -9.45
C ALA A 20 -15.46 11.25 -8.80
N ASP A 21 -16.04 10.26 -9.47
CA ASP A 21 -17.08 9.41 -8.91
C ASP A 21 -16.43 8.29 -8.06
N LEU A 22 -17.09 7.90 -6.97
CA LEU A 22 -16.68 6.70 -6.22
C LEU A 22 -17.34 5.47 -6.82
N ASP A 23 -16.55 4.44 -7.13
CA ASP A 23 -17.07 3.10 -7.40
C ASP A 23 -17.44 2.40 -6.09
N ILE A 24 -18.53 2.86 -5.48
CA ILE A 24 -18.97 2.40 -4.15
C ILE A 24 -19.31 0.90 -4.14
N ASP A 25 -19.71 0.35 -5.28
CA ASP A 25 -20.04 -1.08 -5.40
C ASP A 25 -18.77 -1.92 -5.25
N GLU A 26 -17.67 -1.52 -5.88
CA GLU A 26 -16.38 -2.21 -5.77
C GLU A 26 -15.79 -2.12 -4.34
N PHE A 27 -15.92 -0.97 -3.68
CA PHE A 27 -15.57 -0.84 -2.25
C PHE A 27 -16.43 -1.73 -1.36
N THR A 28 -17.74 -1.73 -1.58
CA THR A 28 -18.68 -2.56 -0.80
C THR A 28 -18.39 -4.05 -0.99
N HIS A 29 -18.07 -4.47 -2.22
CA HIS A 29 -17.67 -5.83 -2.54
C HIS A 29 -16.38 -6.23 -1.80
N LEU A 30 -15.34 -5.40 -1.85
CA LEU A 30 -14.09 -5.64 -1.12
C LEU A 30 -14.31 -5.83 0.40
N PHE A 31 -15.17 -5.00 1.01
CA PHE A 31 -15.47 -5.13 2.44
C PHE A 31 -16.29 -6.39 2.75
N PHE A 32 -17.26 -6.72 1.89
CA PHE A 32 -18.01 -7.97 2.00
C PHE A 32 -17.09 -9.19 1.93
N GLU A 33 -16.17 -9.25 0.97
CA GLU A 33 -15.23 -10.38 0.85
C GLU A 33 -14.38 -10.56 2.12
N ARG A 34 -14.00 -9.47 2.79
CA ARG A 34 -13.26 -9.55 4.07
C ARG A 34 -14.10 -10.16 5.18
N VAL A 35 -15.39 -9.82 5.25
CA VAL A 35 -16.35 -10.49 6.16
C VAL A 35 -16.43 -12.00 5.85
N GLN A 36 -16.38 -12.39 4.58
CA GLN A 36 -16.36 -13.79 4.14
C GLN A 36 -15.00 -14.49 4.36
N GLY A 37 -14.00 -13.81 4.92
CA GLY A 37 -12.71 -14.39 5.28
C GLY A 37 -11.59 -14.12 4.27
N SER A 38 -11.79 -13.23 3.28
CA SER A 38 -10.71 -12.74 2.43
C SER A 38 -9.58 -12.13 3.27
N LYS A 39 -8.34 -12.34 2.79
CA LYS A 39 -7.11 -11.80 3.41
C LYS A 39 -6.74 -10.42 2.87
N ALA A 40 -7.66 -9.75 2.18
CA ALA A 40 -7.44 -8.40 1.66
C ALA A 40 -6.97 -7.45 2.77
N LEU A 41 -5.85 -6.77 2.50
CA LEU A 41 -5.24 -5.80 3.41
C LEU A 41 -5.73 -4.41 3.02
N VAL A 42 -6.57 -3.81 3.86
CA VAL A 42 -7.09 -2.46 3.64
C VAL A 42 -6.57 -1.57 4.75
N PRO A 43 -5.89 -0.45 4.44
CA PRO A 43 -5.46 0.51 5.45
C PRO A 43 -6.65 1.07 6.22
N LYS A 44 -6.47 1.31 7.52
CA LYS A 44 -7.52 1.86 8.39
C LYS A 44 -8.06 3.19 7.88
N GLY A 45 -7.23 4.05 7.28
CA GLY A 45 -7.64 5.32 6.71
C GLY A 45 -8.68 5.18 5.59
N VAL A 46 -8.61 4.10 4.80
CA VAL A 46 -9.59 3.82 3.73
C VAL A 46 -10.92 3.40 4.34
N GLU A 47 -10.92 2.58 5.38
CA GLU A 47 -12.13 2.19 6.10
C GLU A 47 -12.76 3.39 6.83
N ASP A 48 -11.94 4.23 7.45
CA ASP A 48 -12.39 5.40 8.20
C ASP A 48 -13.04 6.46 7.29
N ALA A 49 -12.73 6.44 5.99
CA ALA A 49 -13.46 7.21 4.98
C ALA A 49 -14.95 6.83 4.93
N PHE A 50 -15.37 5.65 5.40
CA PHE A 50 -16.78 5.24 5.46
C PHE A 50 -17.42 5.39 6.84
N ALA A 51 -16.74 6.02 7.81
CA ALA A 51 -17.24 6.15 9.19
C ALA A 51 -18.55 6.97 9.30
N ASN A 52 -18.74 7.94 8.41
CA ASN A 52 -19.91 8.82 8.35
C ASN A 52 -20.61 8.66 6.99
N PRO A 53 -21.41 7.59 6.79
CA PRO A 53 -22.06 7.32 5.52
C PRO A 53 -23.25 8.24 5.28
N THR A 54 -23.38 8.71 4.05
CA THR A 54 -24.44 9.61 3.59
C THR A 54 -25.46 8.89 2.68
N THR A 55 -25.04 7.83 1.99
CA THR A 55 -25.89 7.02 1.10
C THR A 55 -26.18 5.62 1.66
N ASP A 56 -27.18 4.92 1.11
CA ASP A 56 -27.48 3.53 1.50
C ASP A 56 -26.32 2.58 1.19
N LYS A 57 -25.63 2.78 0.06
CA LYS A 57 -24.47 1.97 -0.30
C LYS A 57 -23.29 2.23 0.64
N GLU A 58 -23.05 3.49 1.03
CA GLU A 58 -22.05 3.80 2.06
C GLU A 58 -22.41 3.19 3.43
N ARG A 59 -23.70 3.16 3.80
CA ARG A 59 -24.18 2.48 5.02
C ARG A 59 -23.93 0.97 4.94
N GLN A 60 -24.09 0.37 3.78
CA GLN A 60 -23.79 -1.05 3.55
C GLN A 60 -22.28 -1.33 3.68
N ALA A 61 -21.43 -0.53 3.03
CA ALA A 61 -19.98 -0.61 3.18
C ALA A 61 -19.55 -0.50 4.65
N LYS A 62 -20.09 0.49 5.38
CA LYS A 62 -19.86 0.65 6.82
C LYS A 62 -20.27 -0.59 7.62
N THR A 63 -21.41 -1.20 7.30
CA THR A 63 -21.89 -2.42 7.98
C THR A 63 -20.87 -3.56 7.85
N PHE A 64 -20.35 -3.80 6.65
CA PHE A 64 -19.33 -4.84 6.44
C PHE A 64 -18.00 -4.50 7.12
N ILE A 65 -17.59 -3.23 7.16
CA ILE A 65 -16.41 -2.78 7.90
C ILE A 65 -16.59 -3.07 9.40
N ASP A 66 -17.73 -2.69 9.98
CA ASP A 66 -18.01 -2.88 11.41
C ASP A 66 -18.08 -4.37 11.76
N GLU A 67 -18.72 -5.18 10.92
CA GLU A 67 -18.78 -6.64 11.10
C GLU A 67 -17.39 -7.27 11.06
N PHE A 68 -16.58 -6.93 10.05
CA PHE A 68 -15.21 -7.43 9.95
C PHE A 68 -14.38 -7.01 11.18
N ARG A 69 -14.48 -5.75 11.60
CA ARG A 69 -13.80 -5.24 12.81
C ARG A 69 -14.22 -6.01 14.05
N ALA A 70 -15.51 -6.30 14.24
CA ALA A 70 -15.99 -7.11 15.35
C ALA A 70 -15.38 -8.53 15.32
N GLN A 71 -15.33 -9.18 14.15
CA GLN A 71 -14.68 -10.48 13.99
C GLN A 71 -13.18 -10.42 14.34
N GLN A 72 -12.46 -9.36 13.92
CA GLN A 72 -11.04 -9.20 14.25
C GLN A 72 -10.83 -8.97 15.75
N VAL A 73 -11.68 -8.17 16.40
CA VAL A 73 -11.63 -7.96 17.85
C VAL A 73 -11.77 -9.29 18.58
N THR A 74 -12.79 -10.09 18.26
CA THR A 74 -12.97 -11.40 18.87
C THR A 74 -11.76 -12.33 18.64
N LYS A 75 -11.22 -12.37 17.41
CA LYS A 75 -10.02 -13.18 17.10
C LYS A 75 -8.80 -12.74 17.92
N LEU A 76 -8.57 -11.44 18.06
CA LEU A 76 -7.46 -10.89 18.84
C LEU A 76 -7.62 -11.16 20.33
N GLU A 77 -8.82 -11.02 20.87
CA GLU A 77 -9.11 -11.32 22.28
C GLU A 77 -8.88 -12.81 22.60
N GLN A 78 -9.35 -13.71 21.72
CA GLN A 78 -9.07 -15.15 21.83
C GLN A 78 -7.56 -15.45 21.73
N ALA A 79 -6.84 -14.78 20.82
CA ALA A 79 -5.40 -14.92 20.69
C ALA A 79 -4.66 -14.48 21.96
N ILE A 80 -5.06 -13.35 22.55
CA ILE A 80 -4.50 -12.84 23.81
C ILE A 80 -4.73 -13.85 24.94
N PHE A 81 -5.95 -14.38 25.08
CA PHE A 81 -6.25 -15.39 26.10
C PHE A 81 -5.34 -16.62 25.96
N LYS A 82 -5.23 -17.17 24.75
CA LYS A 82 -4.36 -18.31 24.45
C LYS A 82 -2.88 -18.03 24.76
N GLN A 83 -2.38 -16.83 24.43
CA GLN A 83 -1.00 -16.48 24.74
C GLN A 83 -0.77 -16.21 26.22
N ARG A 84 -1.74 -15.66 26.96
CA ARG A 84 -1.65 -15.50 28.42
C ARG A 84 -1.57 -16.85 29.13
N GLU A 85 -2.34 -17.85 28.70
CA GLU A 85 -2.24 -19.21 29.21
C GLU A 85 -0.84 -19.82 28.94
N ARG A 86 -0.34 -19.66 27.70
CA ARG A 86 1.01 -20.11 27.33
C ARG A 86 2.09 -19.44 28.18
N LEU A 87 1.97 -18.13 28.40
CA LEU A 87 2.89 -17.36 29.23
C LEU A 87 2.91 -17.87 30.67
N ALA A 88 1.74 -18.02 31.29
CA ALA A 88 1.63 -18.52 32.66
C ALA A 88 2.21 -19.95 32.81
N LYS A 89 1.97 -20.84 31.84
CA LYS A 89 2.56 -22.18 31.83
C LYS A 89 4.09 -22.13 31.73
N ALA A 90 4.63 -21.30 30.84
CA ALA A 90 6.06 -21.12 30.69
C ALA A 90 6.71 -20.59 31.98
N GLU A 91 6.06 -19.61 32.64
CA GLU A 91 6.56 -19.04 33.90
C GLU A 91 6.55 -20.04 35.05
N ARG A 92 5.53 -20.90 35.17
CA ARG A 92 5.51 -21.99 36.15
C ARG A 92 6.66 -22.99 35.93
N VAL A 93 6.94 -23.34 34.68
CA VAL A 93 8.09 -24.21 34.36
C VAL A 93 9.39 -23.51 34.78
N LEU A 94 9.57 -22.24 34.43
CA LEU A 94 10.78 -21.49 34.78
C LEU A 94 11.01 -21.33 36.29
N GLN A 95 9.95 -21.28 37.10
CA GLN A 95 10.05 -21.27 38.57
C GLN A 95 10.61 -22.57 39.15
N THR A 96 10.35 -23.71 38.49
CA THR A 96 10.84 -25.02 38.93
C THR A 96 12.19 -25.37 38.31
N LYS A 97 12.38 -25.07 37.03
CA LYS A 97 13.63 -25.31 36.29
C LYS A 97 13.72 -24.39 35.09
N VAL A 98 14.84 -23.68 34.96
CA VAL A 98 15.14 -22.91 33.76
C VAL A 98 15.40 -23.86 32.59
N THR A 99 14.61 -23.72 31.52
CA THR A 99 14.78 -24.48 30.27
C THR A 99 14.71 -23.55 29.08
N LYS A 100 15.47 -23.85 28.02
CA LYS A 100 15.46 -23.07 26.78
C LYS A 100 14.05 -22.97 26.18
N ALA A 101 13.30 -24.06 26.21
CA ALA A 101 11.93 -24.10 25.69
C ALA A 101 10.99 -23.15 26.44
N ALA A 102 10.99 -23.16 27.78
CA ALA A 102 10.12 -22.29 28.57
C ALA A 102 10.54 -20.81 28.47
N THR A 103 11.84 -20.51 28.38
CA THR A 103 12.32 -19.14 28.13
C THR A 103 11.82 -18.62 26.78
N GLU A 104 11.90 -19.44 25.74
CA GLU A 104 11.47 -19.06 24.40
C GLU A 104 9.94 -18.94 24.30
N ASP A 105 9.20 -19.83 24.94
CA ASP A 105 7.74 -19.74 25.04
C ASP A 105 7.29 -18.46 25.73
N LYS A 106 7.93 -18.07 26.84
CA LYS A 106 7.68 -16.80 27.54
C LYS A 106 7.91 -15.62 26.60
N ARG A 107 9.04 -15.59 25.88
CA ARG A 107 9.39 -14.52 24.94
C ARG A 107 8.37 -14.40 23.82
N ILE A 108 8.05 -15.51 23.15
CA ILE A 108 7.08 -15.54 22.04
C ILE A 108 5.68 -15.13 22.52
N ALA A 109 5.22 -15.66 23.65
CA ALA A 109 3.90 -15.34 24.18
C ALA A 109 3.79 -13.85 24.53
N THR A 110 4.79 -13.29 25.21
CA THR A 110 4.85 -11.86 25.55
C THR A 110 4.77 -10.99 24.29
N ASN A 111 5.63 -11.26 23.30
CA ASN A 111 5.65 -10.51 22.05
C ASN A 111 4.30 -10.57 21.31
N LYS A 112 3.63 -11.74 21.30
CA LYS A 112 2.33 -11.90 20.66
C LYS A 112 1.21 -11.19 21.42
N ILE A 113 1.24 -11.18 22.76
CA ILE A 113 0.29 -10.42 23.58
C ILE A 113 0.43 -8.93 23.27
N ASP A 114 1.65 -8.39 23.32
CA ASP A 114 1.90 -6.98 23.06
C ASP A 114 1.47 -6.58 21.64
N TRP A 115 1.79 -7.42 20.65
CA TRP A 115 1.33 -7.21 19.28
C TRP A 115 -0.20 -7.20 19.19
N SER A 116 -0.89 -8.19 19.75
CA SER A 116 -2.36 -8.27 19.69
C SER A 116 -3.04 -7.12 20.44
N LEU A 117 -2.48 -6.65 21.56
CA LEU A 117 -2.98 -5.48 22.29
C LEU A 117 -2.85 -4.21 21.45
N ARG A 118 -1.71 -3.99 20.78
CA ARG A 118 -1.53 -2.86 19.86
C ARG A 118 -2.51 -2.90 18.69
N GLN A 119 -2.77 -4.08 18.12
CA GLN A 119 -3.78 -4.24 17.06
C GLN A 119 -5.19 -3.92 17.56
N LEU A 120 -5.56 -4.35 18.78
CA LEU A 120 -6.84 -3.99 19.38
C LEU A 120 -6.96 -2.48 19.63
N GLU A 121 -5.90 -1.84 20.11
CA GLU A 121 -5.85 -0.38 20.27
C GLU A 121 -6.09 0.32 18.94
N ASP A 122 -5.42 -0.11 17.86
CA ASP A 122 -5.58 0.46 16.53
C ASP A 122 -6.99 0.27 15.95
N LEU A 123 -7.62 -0.89 16.18
CA LEU A 123 -9.00 -1.14 15.75
C LEU A 123 -10.02 -0.26 16.49
N ARG A 124 -9.79 0.00 17.79
CA ARG A 124 -10.69 0.78 18.63
C ARG A 124 -10.46 2.29 18.53
N ARG A 125 -9.28 2.70 18.10
CA ARG A 125 -8.90 4.10 18.00
C ARG A 125 -9.72 4.84 16.94
N THR A 126 -10.17 6.02 17.32
CA THR A 126 -10.92 6.96 16.48
C THR A 126 -10.05 8.11 15.95
N THR A 127 -9.04 8.54 16.71
CA THR A 127 -8.10 9.59 16.28
C THR A 127 -7.15 9.06 15.20
N PRO A 128 -7.13 9.59 13.97
CA PRO A 128 -6.26 9.11 12.90
C PRO A 128 -4.76 9.23 13.23
N LYS A 129 -3.94 8.35 12.63
CA LYS A 129 -2.47 8.42 12.65
C LYS A 129 -1.94 8.29 11.22
N ASP A 130 -0.80 8.90 10.91
CA ASP A 130 -0.11 8.80 9.60
C ASP A 130 -0.03 7.37 9.05
N ARG A 131 0.29 6.40 9.93
CA ARG A 131 0.39 4.97 9.57
C ARG A 131 -0.92 4.34 9.07
N ASP A 132 -2.07 4.94 9.36
CA ASP A 132 -3.38 4.42 8.93
C ASP A 132 -3.58 4.53 7.43
N SER A 133 -2.82 5.42 6.77
CA SER A 133 -2.81 5.63 5.34
C SER A 133 -1.53 5.12 4.67
N ARG A 134 -0.70 4.34 5.37
CA ARG A 134 0.49 3.74 4.79
C ARG A 134 0.14 2.40 4.12
N ILE A 135 0.47 2.27 2.84
CA ILE A 135 0.30 1.05 2.06
C ILE A 135 1.65 0.36 1.81
N PHE A 136 1.60 -0.96 1.74
CA PHE A 136 2.70 -1.84 1.33
C PHE A 136 2.23 -2.70 0.15
N PRO A 137 3.12 -3.37 -0.60
CA PRO A 137 2.70 -4.37 -1.57
C PRO A 137 1.69 -5.35 -0.95
N SER A 138 0.66 -5.68 -1.72
CA SER A 138 -0.58 -6.40 -1.37
C SER A 138 -1.67 -5.59 -0.64
N HIS A 139 -1.43 -4.34 -0.25
CA HIS A 139 -2.48 -3.48 0.32
C HIS A 139 -3.39 -2.91 -0.77
N TYR A 140 -4.66 -2.73 -0.46
CA TYR A 140 -5.61 -1.99 -1.28
C TYR A 140 -5.46 -0.48 -1.06
N ALA A 141 -5.67 0.29 -2.12
CA ALA A 141 -5.65 1.75 -2.12
C ALA A 141 -6.74 2.31 -3.06
N PRO A 142 -7.28 3.52 -2.79
CA PRO A 142 -8.06 4.27 -3.77
C PRO A 142 -7.17 4.70 -4.93
N VAL A 143 -7.49 4.20 -6.13
CA VAL A 143 -6.83 4.58 -7.38
C VAL A 143 -7.85 5.24 -8.29
N MET A 144 -7.51 6.42 -8.80
CA MET A 144 -8.33 7.15 -9.75
C MET A 144 -7.99 6.69 -11.17
N VAL A 145 -9.02 6.35 -11.95
CA VAL A 145 -8.92 5.91 -13.34
C VAL A 145 -9.93 6.65 -14.20
N MET A 146 -9.83 6.56 -15.53
CA MET A 146 -10.91 6.96 -16.42
C MET A 146 -11.80 5.76 -16.74
N GLU A 147 -13.11 5.92 -16.61
CA GLU A 147 -14.10 4.94 -17.03
C GLU A 147 -15.29 5.65 -17.68
N ASN A 148 -15.60 5.30 -18.92
CA ASN A 148 -16.68 5.93 -19.70
C ASN A 148 -16.61 7.47 -19.73
N GLY A 149 -15.40 8.03 -19.87
CA GLY A 149 -15.17 9.47 -19.92
C GLY A 149 -15.33 10.20 -18.58
N ARG A 150 -15.45 9.47 -17.46
CA ARG A 150 -15.50 10.04 -16.11
C ARG A 150 -14.34 9.52 -15.27
N ARG A 151 -13.81 10.38 -14.40
CA ARG A 151 -12.83 9.98 -13.38
C ARG A 151 -13.57 9.14 -12.34
N VAL A 152 -13.07 7.94 -12.06
CA VAL A 152 -13.66 7.00 -11.10
C VAL A 152 -12.59 6.53 -10.13
N VAL A 153 -12.90 6.52 -8.84
CA VAL A 153 -12.03 5.98 -7.78
C VAL A 153 -12.45 4.55 -7.46
N LYS A 154 -11.52 3.60 -7.62
CA LYS A 154 -11.73 2.18 -7.31
C LYS A 154 -10.73 1.71 -6.25
N PRO A 155 -11.09 0.73 -5.40
CA PRO A 155 -10.12 0.08 -4.54
C PRO A 155 -9.29 -0.91 -5.36
N MET A 156 -7.98 -0.71 -5.44
CA MET A 156 -7.09 -1.60 -6.18
C MET A 156 -5.95 -2.11 -5.31
N ARG A 157 -5.59 -3.38 -5.47
CA ARG A 157 -4.46 -3.97 -4.75
C ARG A 157 -3.14 -3.50 -5.35
N TYR A 158 -2.32 -2.82 -4.55
CA TYR A 158 -0.93 -2.49 -4.90
C TYR A 158 -0.12 -3.78 -4.99
N LEU A 159 0.49 -4.08 -6.14
CA LEU A 159 1.01 -5.39 -6.60
C LEU A 159 0.15 -5.91 -7.75
N CYS A 160 0.45 -5.39 -8.94
CA CYS A 160 -0.29 -5.65 -10.16
C CYS A 160 -0.18 -7.10 -10.60
N ARG A 161 -1.32 -7.69 -10.95
CA ARG A 161 -1.42 -8.94 -11.72
C ARG A 161 -1.99 -8.59 -13.09
N ILE A 162 -1.14 -8.61 -14.11
CA ILE A 162 -1.55 -8.31 -15.49
C ILE A 162 -2.52 -9.39 -15.98
N ALA A 163 -3.62 -8.97 -16.63
CA ALA A 163 -4.58 -9.85 -17.28
C ALA A 163 -3.88 -10.94 -18.14
N GLY A 164 -4.40 -12.16 -18.10
CA GLY A 164 -3.82 -13.31 -18.81
C GLY A 164 -2.60 -13.95 -18.12
N LYS A 165 -2.06 -13.39 -17.04
CA LYS A 165 -1.03 -14.07 -16.22
C LYS A 165 -1.67 -15.16 -15.33
N PRO A 166 -0.94 -16.20 -14.91
CA PRO A 166 -1.42 -17.17 -13.93
C PRO A 166 -1.79 -16.53 -12.58
N ALA A 167 -2.73 -17.15 -11.85
CA ALA A 167 -3.22 -16.64 -10.56
C ALA A 167 -2.14 -16.46 -9.48
N ASN A 168 -1.03 -17.19 -9.57
CA ASN A 168 0.10 -17.09 -8.64
C ASN A 168 1.27 -16.25 -9.17
N TYR A 169 1.11 -15.52 -10.27
CA TYR A 169 2.21 -14.84 -10.94
C TYR A 169 2.90 -13.80 -10.03
N ASP A 170 2.12 -12.92 -9.42
CA ASP A 170 2.55 -11.88 -8.47
C ASP A 170 3.12 -12.45 -7.16
N VAL A 171 2.75 -13.69 -6.81
CA VAL A 171 3.36 -14.41 -5.67
C VAL A 171 4.76 -14.92 -6.05
N ARG A 172 4.93 -15.41 -7.29
CA ARG A 172 6.22 -15.86 -7.82
C ARG A 172 7.16 -14.71 -8.15
N PHE A 173 6.61 -13.56 -8.52
CA PHE A 173 7.33 -12.36 -8.92
C PHE A 173 6.83 -11.15 -8.12
N PRO A 174 7.23 -11.00 -6.85
CA PRO A 174 6.65 -10.03 -5.92
C PRO A 174 7.03 -8.57 -6.22
N GLY A 175 7.73 -8.29 -7.33
CA GLY A 175 8.14 -6.94 -7.75
C GLY A 175 7.11 -6.20 -8.60
N THR A 176 5.97 -6.81 -8.93
CA THR A 176 4.97 -6.22 -9.84
C THR A 176 4.13 -5.10 -9.21
N TYR A 177 4.59 -4.51 -8.11
CA TYR A 177 4.05 -3.25 -7.57
C TYR A 177 4.73 -2.02 -8.19
N ASN A 178 5.86 -2.17 -8.87
CA ASN A 178 6.54 -1.09 -9.59
C ASN A 178 6.62 -1.38 -11.09
N SER A 179 6.09 -0.47 -11.90
CA SER A 179 6.22 -0.49 -13.35
C SER A 179 7.38 0.40 -13.80
N ARG A 180 8.53 -0.22 -14.03
CA ARG A 180 9.74 0.50 -14.46
C ARG A 180 9.54 1.21 -15.79
N LEU A 181 9.90 2.50 -15.86
CA LEU A 181 9.84 3.33 -17.06
C LEU A 181 10.52 2.64 -18.26
N ASP A 182 11.71 2.10 -18.04
CA ASP A 182 12.53 1.38 -19.03
C ASP A 182 11.94 0.05 -19.55
N ASN A 183 10.79 -0.39 -19.02
CA ASN A 183 10.15 -1.65 -19.41
C ASN A 183 8.64 -1.46 -19.67
N LEU A 184 8.19 -0.22 -19.91
CA LEU A 184 6.79 0.09 -20.18
C LEU A 184 6.28 -0.60 -21.45
N GLU A 185 7.10 -0.65 -22.50
CA GLU A 185 6.77 -1.33 -23.77
C GLU A 185 7.21 -2.80 -23.82
N GLY A 186 7.84 -3.30 -22.76
CA GLY A 186 8.21 -4.71 -22.61
C GLY A 186 7.17 -5.46 -21.77
N PHE A 187 7.48 -5.70 -20.49
CA PHE A 187 6.60 -6.45 -19.58
C PHE A 187 5.23 -5.77 -19.38
N TRP A 188 5.20 -4.44 -19.36
CA TRP A 188 4.00 -3.64 -19.09
C TRP A 188 3.20 -3.26 -20.33
N LYS A 189 3.64 -3.70 -21.53
CA LYS A 189 2.98 -3.41 -22.80
C LYS A 189 1.47 -3.67 -22.82
N PRO A 190 0.93 -4.73 -22.17
CA PRO A 190 -0.52 -4.93 -22.15
C PRO A 190 -1.32 -3.83 -21.43
N LEU A 191 -0.67 -3.00 -20.61
CA LEU A 191 -1.31 -1.96 -19.80
C LEU A 191 -0.91 -0.53 -20.24
N PHE A 192 0.36 -0.31 -20.61
CA PHE A 192 0.82 1.02 -21.03
C PHE A 192 0.20 1.40 -22.39
N GLY A 193 -0.47 2.54 -22.45
CA GLY A 193 -1.30 2.93 -23.60
C GLY A 193 -2.77 2.53 -23.47
N HIS A 194 -3.15 1.81 -22.41
CA HIS A 194 -4.48 1.20 -22.29
C HIS A 194 -5.17 1.49 -20.95
N THR A 195 -4.51 1.18 -19.84
CA THR A 195 -5.11 1.21 -18.50
C THR A 195 -4.22 1.94 -17.52
N HIS A 196 -4.39 3.26 -17.50
CA HIS A 196 -3.64 4.18 -16.65
C HIS A 196 -4.46 4.57 -15.41
N GLY A 197 -3.76 4.86 -14.32
CA GLY A 197 -4.35 5.28 -13.07
C GLY A 197 -3.47 6.29 -12.32
N ILE A 198 -4.03 6.90 -11.30
CA ILE A 198 -3.36 7.85 -10.41
C ILE A 198 -3.57 7.41 -8.97
N LEU A 199 -2.45 7.27 -8.25
CA LEU A 199 -2.42 7.15 -6.79
C LEU A 199 -2.00 8.49 -6.21
N ILE A 200 -2.74 9.03 -5.25
CA ILE A 200 -2.35 10.26 -4.55
C ILE A 200 -1.48 9.89 -3.35
N VAL A 201 -0.26 10.45 -3.29
CA VAL A 201 0.75 10.13 -2.29
C VAL A 201 1.22 11.40 -1.58
N ASP A 202 1.28 11.38 -0.25
CA ASP A 202 1.85 12.48 0.55
C ASP A 202 3.38 12.35 0.64
N LYS A 203 3.85 11.12 0.85
CA LYS A 203 5.27 10.75 1.05
C LYS A 203 5.48 9.27 0.80
N PHE A 204 6.71 8.89 0.47
CA PHE A 204 7.08 7.50 0.26
C PHE A 204 8.22 7.09 1.18
N PHE A 205 8.41 5.77 1.30
CA PHE A 205 9.42 5.20 2.18
C PHE A 205 10.21 4.12 1.48
N GLU A 206 11.50 4.08 1.75
CA GLU A 206 12.42 3.14 1.14
C GLU A 206 13.31 2.47 2.17
N ASN A 207 13.62 1.19 1.93
CA ASN A 207 14.70 0.52 2.64
C ASN A 207 16.03 0.92 2.00
N VAL A 208 16.96 1.32 2.85
CA VAL A 208 18.30 1.75 2.48
C VAL A 208 19.30 1.01 3.35
N LYS A 209 20.44 0.63 2.78
CA LYS A 209 21.56 0.09 3.54
C LYS A 209 22.20 1.22 4.33
N ARG A 210 22.33 1.07 5.65
CA ARG A 210 22.84 2.12 6.55
C ARG A 210 24.19 2.68 6.06
N HIS A 211 25.11 1.82 5.65
CA HIS A 211 26.42 2.25 5.17
C HIS A 211 26.35 3.12 3.89
N ASN A 212 25.36 2.87 3.00
CA ASN A 212 25.12 3.73 1.83
C ASN A 212 24.65 5.13 2.25
N LEU A 213 23.74 5.22 3.23
CA LEU A 213 23.27 6.50 3.77
C LEU A 213 24.40 7.26 4.50
N GLU A 214 25.26 6.53 5.20
CA GLU A 214 26.41 7.08 5.92
C GLU A 214 27.63 7.35 5.01
N HIS A 215 27.52 7.06 3.71
CA HIS A 215 28.57 7.20 2.71
C HIS A 215 29.91 6.56 3.13
N ARG A 216 29.82 5.35 3.68
CA ARG A 216 30.99 4.59 4.12
C ARG A 216 30.96 3.15 3.63
N GLU A 217 32.15 2.58 3.56
CA GLU A 217 32.30 1.14 3.39
C GLU A 217 31.92 0.40 4.69
N LEU A 218 31.54 -0.87 4.54
CA LEU A 218 31.39 -1.78 5.68
C LEU A 218 32.76 -2.09 6.26
N ALA A 219 32.87 -2.12 7.58
CA ALA A 219 34.06 -2.62 8.24
C ALA A 219 34.23 -4.14 8.02
N GLU A 220 35.45 -4.66 8.20
CA GLU A 220 35.70 -6.09 8.08
C GLU A 220 34.83 -6.88 9.08
N GLY A 221 33.97 -7.76 8.55
CA GLY A 221 33.03 -8.55 9.35
C GLY A 221 31.75 -7.80 9.79
N GLU A 222 31.53 -6.57 9.32
CA GLU A 222 30.27 -5.85 9.54
C GLU A 222 29.17 -6.36 8.59
N GLU A 223 28.02 -6.70 9.16
CA GLU A 223 26.83 -7.09 8.41
C GLU A 223 26.05 -5.86 7.92
N GLU A 224 25.42 -5.97 6.75
CA GLU A 224 24.56 -4.91 6.22
C GLU A 224 23.34 -4.66 7.13
N GLU A 225 23.22 -3.43 7.64
CA GLU A 225 22.01 -3.00 8.34
C GLU A 225 21.04 -2.28 7.40
N ASN A 226 19.75 -2.61 7.49
CA ASN A 226 18.69 -1.89 6.77
C ASN A 226 18.06 -0.81 7.66
N VAL A 227 17.96 0.40 7.13
CA VAL A 227 17.17 1.50 7.70
C VAL A 227 16.02 1.85 6.77
N VAL A 228 14.93 2.39 7.32
CA VAL A 228 13.81 2.90 6.52
C VAL A 228 13.89 4.42 6.51
N LEU A 229 13.94 5.00 5.31
CA LEU A 229 13.87 6.44 5.12
C LEU A 229 12.45 6.83 4.70
N GLU A 230 11.96 7.93 5.26
CA GLU A 230 10.80 8.67 4.77
C GLU A 230 11.31 9.75 3.81
N PHE A 231 10.67 9.89 2.65
CA PHE A 231 10.91 10.95 1.67
C PHE A 231 9.63 11.78 1.47
N ALA A 232 9.72 13.08 1.75
CA ALA A 232 8.60 14.01 1.63
C ALA A 232 8.97 15.17 0.68
N PRO A 233 8.05 15.61 -0.19
CA PRO A 233 8.32 16.74 -1.08
C PRO A 233 8.47 18.06 -0.28
N ASN A 234 9.40 18.91 -0.69
CA ASN A 234 9.57 20.27 -0.22
C ASN A 234 9.48 21.26 -1.40
N PRO A 235 8.52 22.20 -1.43
CA PRO A 235 7.48 22.45 -0.41
C PRO A 235 6.49 21.29 -0.28
N GLN A 236 5.88 21.14 0.89
CA GLN A 236 4.94 20.05 1.14
C GLN A 236 3.70 20.17 0.26
N HIS A 237 3.43 19.14 -0.53
CA HIS A 237 2.19 18.98 -1.31
C HIS A 237 1.97 17.49 -1.62
N ARG A 238 0.84 17.19 -2.27
CA ARG A 238 0.49 15.83 -2.71
C ARG A 238 1.03 15.54 -4.10
N MET A 239 1.60 14.36 -4.23
CA MET A 239 2.07 13.81 -5.49
C MET A 239 0.97 13.01 -6.19
N LEU A 240 0.73 13.31 -7.47
CA LEU A 240 -0.17 12.53 -8.33
C LEU A 240 0.64 11.45 -9.04
N VAL A 241 0.80 10.28 -8.42
CA VAL A 241 1.71 9.24 -8.88
C VAL A 241 1.11 8.47 -10.05
N ALA A 242 1.79 8.51 -11.19
CA ALA A 242 1.44 7.75 -12.39
C ALA A 242 1.48 6.25 -12.12
N CYS A 243 0.41 5.54 -12.48
CA CYS A 243 0.23 4.12 -12.24
C CYS A 243 -0.30 3.41 -13.49
N LEU A 244 0.00 2.11 -13.59
CA LEU A 244 -0.70 1.18 -14.49
C LEU A 244 -1.58 0.25 -13.68
N TRP A 245 -2.76 -0.10 -14.19
CA TRP A 245 -3.67 -1.02 -13.51
C TRP A 245 -4.19 -2.10 -14.43
N SER A 246 -4.65 -3.20 -13.85
CA SER A 246 -5.23 -4.32 -14.57
C SER A 246 -6.44 -4.85 -13.81
N HIS A 247 -7.50 -5.15 -14.54
CA HIS A 247 -8.52 -6.10 -14.14
C HIS A 247 -8.06 -7.50 -14.56
N TRP A 248 -7.87 -8.38 -13.59
CA TRP A 248 -7.47 -9.76 -13.82
C TRP A 248 -8.64 -10.69 -13.50
N SER A 249 -8.95 -11.57 -14.44
CA SER A 249 -9.91 -12.66 -14.27
C SER A 249 -9.40 -13.90 -14.97
N ASN A 250 -9.73 -15.08 -14.43
CA ASN A 250 -9.54 -16.37 -15.09
C ASN A 250 -10.83 -17.21 -15.13
N GLY A 251 -11.97 -16.63 -14.73
CA GLY A 251 -13.27 -17.29 -14.62
C GLY A 251 -13.38 -18.39 -13.56
N LYS A 252 -12.38 -18.52 -12.67
CA LYS A 252 -12.33 -19.56 -11.61
C LYS A 252 -12.12 -18.96 -10.22
N ASP A 253 -11.15 -18.06 -10.12
CA ASP A 253 -10.85 -17.30 -8.92
C ASP A 253 -11.61 -15.97 -8.94
N PRO A 254 -11.83 -15.31 -7.78
CA PRO A 254 -12.36 -13.96 -7.74
C PRO A 254 -11.53 -13.02 -8.62
N ASP A 255 -12.24 -12.14 -9.30
CA ASP A 255 -11.65 -11.08 -10.09
C ASP A 255 -10.78 -10.18 -9.21
N LEU A 256 -9.77 -9.56 -9.80
CA LEU A 256 -8.82 -8.73 -9.08
C LEU A 256 -8.52 -7.44 -9.84
N LEU A 257 -8.87 -6.31 -9.23
CA LEU A 257 -8.30 -5.01 -9.58
C LEU A 257 -6.97 -4.81 -8.86
N SER A 258 -5.92 -4.57 -9.62
CA SER A 258 -4.58 -4.36 -9.06
C SER A 258 -3.77 -3.36 -9.87
N PHE A 259 -2.80 -2.73 -9.24
CA PHE A 259 -2.02 -1.65 -9.85
C PHE A 259 -0.55 -1.68 -9.46
N ALA A 260 0.25 -0.95 -10.24
CA ALA A 260 1.67 -0.70 -10.03
C ALA A 260 1.97 0.78 -10.23
N ALA A 261 2.84 1.34 -9.39
CA ALA A 261 3.33 2.70 -9.53
C ALA A 261 4.46 2.74 -10.56
N ILE A 262 4.46 3.74 -11.44
CA ILE A 262 5.56 3.92 -12.39
C ILE A 262 6.77 4.48 -11.65
N THR A 263 7.92 3.84 -11.88
CA THR A 263 9.18 4.24 -11.26
C THR A 263 10.26 4.43 -12.29
N ASP A 264 11.17 5.36 -12.01
CA ASP A 264 12.32 5.69 -12.84
C ASP A 264 13.58 5.86 -11.97
N GLU A 265 14.70 6.24 -12.59
CA GLU A 265 15.88 6.72 -11.88
C GLU A 265 15.52 7.82 -10.86
N PRO A 266 16.13 7.79 -9.66
CA PRO A 266 15.81 8.72 -8.59
C PRO A 266 16.46 10.09 -8.85
N PRO A 267 15.88 11.17 -8.32
CA PRO A 267 16.56 12.47 -8.31
C PRO A 267 17.81 12.43 -7.41
N PRO A 268 18.75 13.39 -7.57
CA PRO A 268 20.06 13.34 -6.92
C PRO A 268 20.02 13.16 -5.40
N GLU A 269 19.07 13.77 -4.70
CA GLU A 269 18.93 13.70 -3.24
C GLU A 269 18.45 12.33 -2.74
N VAL A 270 17.62 11.64 -3.53
CA VAL A 270 17.18 10.27 -3.25
C VAL A 270 18.30 9.27 -3.58
N ALA A 271 19.03 9.54 -4.67
CA ALA A 271 20.23 8.77 -5.04
C ALA A 271 21.32 8.86 -3.97
N ALA A 272 21.59 10.08 -3.48
CA ALA A 272 22.55 10.34 -2.41
C ALA A 272 22.17 9.63 -1.12
N ALA A 273 20.87 9.51 -0.81
CA ALA A 273 20.38 8.73 0.32
C ALA A 273 20.53 7.20 0.12
N GLY A 274 21.24 6.71 -0.90
CA GLY A 274 21.53 5.29 -1.11
C GLY A 274 20.41 4.51 -1.78
N HIS A 275 19.47 5.21 -2.42
CA HIS A 275 18.29 4.61 -3.04
C HIS A 275 18.30 4.76 -4.57
N ASN A 276 17.77 3.78 -5.32
CA ASN A 276 18.04 3.68 -6.77
C ASN A 276 16.81 3.76 -7.69
N ARG A 277 15.60 3.99 -7.17
CA ARG A 277 14.40 4.27 -7.98
C ARG A 277 13.46 5.22 -7.25
N CYS A 278 12.74 6.06 -8.00
CA CYS A 278 11.71 6.93 -7.44
C CYS A 278 10.40 6.80 -8.23
N ILE A 279 9.28 7.03 -7.56
CA ILE A 279 7.96 7.14 -8.20
C ILE A 279 7.90 8.38 -9.09
N ILE A 280 7.05 8.34 -10.12
CA ILE A 280 6.85 9.47 -11.04
C ILE A 280 5.54 10.21 -10.70
N PRO A 281 5.59 11.37 -10.03
CA PRO A 281 4.43 12.24 -9.92
C PRO A 281 4.21 13.03 -11.22
N ILE A 282 2.99 13.06 -11.74
CA ILE A 282 2.62 13.92 -12.87
C ILE A 282 2.05 15.24 -12.36
N LYS A 283 2.11 16.27 -13.20
CA LYS A 283 1.50 17.57 -12.89
C LYS A 283 -0.03 17.51 -12.96
N PRO A 284 -0.76 18.33 -12.18
CA PRO A 284 -2.22 18.38 -12.20
C PRO A 284 -2.84 18.60 -13.59
N GLU A 285 -2.22 19.43 -14.43
CA GLU A 285 -2.68 19.70 -15.80
C GLU A 285 -2.63 18.47 -16.73
N ASN A 286 -1.83 17.45 -16.39
CA ASN A 286 -1.66 16.25 -17.20
C ASN A 286 -2.59 15.10 -16.78
N VAL A 287 -3.41 15.27 -15.73
CA VAL A 287 -4.27 14.21 -15.17
C VAL A 287 -5.18 13.58 -16.22
N ASP A 288 -5.89 14.39 -17.01
CA ASP A 288 -6.85 13.85 -17.99
C ASP A 288 -6.16 13.17 -19.17
N ALA A 289 -5.06 13.75 -19.64
CA ALA A 289 -4.29 13.19 -20.74
C ALA A 289 -3.59 11.87 -20.34
N TRP A 290 -3.20 11.74 -19.07
CA TRP A 290 -2.67 10.50 -18.51
C TRP A 290 -3.75 9.44 -18.34
N LEU A 291 -4.92 9.80 -17.79
CA LEU A 291 -5.99 8.84 -17.57
C LEU A 291 -6.71 8.41 -18.86
N ASN A 292 -6.51 9.12 -19.97
CA ASN A 292 -7.01 8.77 -21.32
C ASN A 292 -5.86 8.47 -22.29
N PRO A 293 -5.13 7.36 -22.10
CA PRO A 293 -4.02 7.04 -22.99
C PRO A 293 -4.52 6.65 -24.40
N ASP A 294 -3.70 6.94 -25.41
CA ASP A 294 -3.91 6.48 -26.77
C ASP A 294 -2.82 5.43 -27.12
N PRO A 295 -3.18 4.16 -27.37
CA PRO A 295 -2.20 3.14 -27.72
C PRO A 295 -1.54 3.36 -29.09
N ALA A 296 -2.10 4.22 -29.94
CA ALA A 296 -1.48 4.64 -31.19
C ALA A 296 -0.48 5.80 -31.00
N ASN A 297 -0.45 6.43 -29.81
CA ASN A 297 0.40 7.58 -29.51
C ASN A 297 1.04 7.46 -28.11
N LEU A 298 1.88 6.44 -27.94
CA LEU A 298 2.63 6.24 -26.69
C LEU A 298 3.60 7.40 -26.39
N ALA A 299 4.08 8.10 -27.42
CA ALA A 299 4.96 9.26 -27.27
C ALA A 299 4.32 10.38 -26.42
N ALA A 300 3.01 10.61 -26.55
CA ALA A 300 2.29 11.56 -25.71
C ALA A 300 2.30 11.15 -24.22
N GLN A 301 2.24 9.85 -23.94
CA GLN A 301 2.27 9.34 -22.57
C GLN A 301 3.68 9.45 -21.97
N TYR A 302 4.73 9.20 -22.75
CA TYR A 302 6.10 9.48 -22.32
C TYR A 302 6.33 10.97 -22.07
N ALA A 303 5.81 11.87 -22.92
CA ALA A 303 5.95 13.31 -22.72
C ALA A 303 5.36 13.77 -21.37
N ILE A 304 4.23 13.18 -20.93
CA ILE A 304 3.66 13.43 -19.59
C ILE A 304 4.60 12.94 -18.48
N LEU A 305 5.19 11.75 -18.64
CA LEU A 305 6.14 11.19 -17.67
C LEU A 305 7.48 11.93 -17.67
N GLU A 306 7.88 12.57 -18.76
CA GLU A 306 9.07 13.43 -18.85
C GLU A 306 8.81 14.79 -18.18
N ASP A 307 7.65 15.39 -18.46
CA ASP A 307 7.11 16.60 -17.81
C ASP A 307 6.51 16.32 -16.43
N ARG A 308 7.16 15.43 -15.68
CA ARG A 308 6.80 15.08 -14.31
C ARG A 308 7.00 16.25 -13.36
N ASP A 309 6.25 16.23 -12.27
CA ASP A 309 6.56 17.07 -11.13
C ASP A 309 7.90 16.63 -10.51
N ARG A 310 8.72 17.59 -10.09
CA ARG A 310 10.08 17.35 -9.57
C ARG A 310 10.33 18.14 -8.28
N PRO A 311 9.60 17.83 -7.20
CA PRO A 311 9.94 18.38 -5.91
C PRO A 311 11.31 17.89 -5.44
N TYR A 312 11.94 18.68 -4.57
CA TYR A 312 13.06 18.19 -3.80
C TYR A 312 12.53 17.28 -2.67
N TYR A 313 13.07 16.08 -2.53
CA TYR A 313 12.67 15.17 -1.46
C TYR A 313 13.58 15.28 -0.24
N GLU A 314 13.05 15.90 0.82
CA GLU A 314 13.68 15.83 2.13
C GLU A 314 13.52 14.42 2.70
N HIS A 315 14.57 13.92 3.36
CA HIS A 315 14.55 12.59 3.95
C HIS A 315 14.93 12.58 5.44
N ARG A 316 14.33 11.64 6.16
CA ARG A 316 14.64 11.36 7.58
C ARG A 316 14.45 9.87 7.88
N LEU A 317 15.05 9.39 8.96
CA LEU A 317 14.76 8.05 9.48
C LEU A 317 13.27 7.94 9.83
N ALA A 318 12.61 6.92 9.29
CA ALA A 318 11.21 6.65 9.58
C ALA A 318 11.08 6.11 11.03
N ALA A 319 10.07 6.61 11.74
CA ALA A 319 9.75 6.23 13.11
C ALA A 319 9.00 4.91 13.24
#